data_AF-A0A3D5MU90-F1
#
_entry.id   AF-A0A3D5MU90-F1
#
_cell.length_a   1.000
_cell.length_b   1.000
_cell.length_c   1.000
_cell.angle_alpha   90.00
_cell.angle_beta   90.00
_cell.angle_gamma   90.00
#
_symmetry.space_group_name_H-M   'P 1'
#
loop_
_entity.id
_entity.type
_entity.pdbx_description
1 polymer ?
#
loop_
_entity_poly.entity_id
_entity_poly.type
_entity_poly.pdbx_seq_one_letter_code
_entity_poly.pdbx_strand_id
1 'polypeptide(L)'
;MNKKTILKLIELYCYVSAIYDSRLVYSVQRFSNNCSPKFTDQEIMTIYLWATLQKQYTKKDVYKYAVSHLIEYFPDIPSYQAFNNRLNNLHEAFKELTYVLTSLFTSKFSTFTENIVDSFPIALAKDRRSYKGKVAREICNKGYCATKDFHYYGCKLHVIANVRPTTTPYPEYALLTEASVHDLEAVREIFLNFENRKVYADRAYSDSNLQSLANANGTVILTPYKRKRGEKMIDSAQLLSSTAISRIRQPIESLFNQIDEKVKLQNASKVRSLKGVLTHVWGKLTAFMLVFSNVFVI
;
A
#
# COMPACT_ATOMS: atom_id res chain seq x y z
N MET A 1 -26.65 -14.56 -3.14
CA MET A 1 -25.99 -13.64 -4.11
C MET A 1 -26.54 -13.93 -5.51
N ASN A 2 -26.46 -13.00 -6.48
CA ASN A 2 -26.84 -13.31 -7.86
C ASN A 2 -25.74 -14.14 -8.57
N LYS A 3 -26.08 -14.83 -9.66
CA LYS A 3 -25.16 -15.72 -10.40
C LYS A 3 -23.86 -15.04 -10.82
N LYS A 4 -23.92 -13.80 -11.31
CA LYS A 4 -22.73 -13.04 -11.74
C LYS A 4 -21.79 -12.78 -10.56
N THR A 5 -22.33 -12.37 -9.42
CA THR A 5 -21.56 -12.12 -8.19
C THR A 5 -20.90 -13.41 -7.66
N ILE A 6 -21.59 -14.55 -7.74
CA ILE A 6 -21.03 -15.85 -7.34
C ILE A 6 -19.84 -16.23 -8.23
N LEU A 7 -19.97 -16.09 -9.55
CA LEU A 7 -18.87 -16.37 -10.47
C LEU A 7 -17.64 -15.49 -10.18
N LYS A 8 -17.85 -14.22 -9.81
CA LYS A 8 -16.76 -13.35 -9.36
C LYS A 8 -16.12 -13.81 -8.07
N LEU A 9 -16.89 -14.24 -7.08
CA LEU A 9 -16.32 -14.82 -5.85
C LEU A 9 -15.46 -16.06 -6.15
N ILE A 10 -15.93 -16.94 -7.05
CA ILE A 10 -15.18 -18.13 -7.48
C ILE A 10 -13.90 -17.74 -8.21
N GLU A 11 -13.97 -16.78 -9.14
CA GLU A 11 -12.78 -16.27 -9.87
C GLU A 11 -11.72 -15.73 -8.90
N LEU A 12 -12.14 -14.96 -7.89
CA LEU A 12 -11.23 -14.47 -6.85
C LEU A 12 -10.62 -15.61 -6.06
N TYR A 13 -11.43 -16.59 -5.63
CA TYR A 13 -10.95 -17.76 -4.89
C TYR A 13 -9.91 -18.56 -5.69
N CYS A 14 -10.19 -18.85 -6.96
CA CYS A 14 -9.28 -19.56 -7.85
C CYS A 14 -7.97 -18.78 -8.05
N TYR A 15 -8.05 -17.46 -8.25
CA TYR A 15 -6.87 -16.61 -8.40
C TYR A 15 -5.99 -16.61 -7.14
N VAL A 16 -6.61 -16.39 -5.97
CA VAL A 16 -5.91 -16.43 -4.68
C VAL A 16 -5.27 -17.81 -4.46
N SER A 17 -5.99 -18.89 -4.76
CA SER A 17 -5.50 -20.25 -4.55
C SER A 17 -4.32 -20.58 -5.46
N ALA A 18 -4.39 -20.24 -6.74
CA ALA A 18 -3.29 -20.47 -7.69
C ALA A 18 -1.98 -19.78 -7.25
N ILE A 19 -2.06 -18.54 -6.77
CA ILE A 19 -0.88 -17.82 -6.28
C ILE A 19 -0.43 -18.33 -4.91
N TYR A 20 -1.39 -18.71 -4.05
CA TYR A 20 -1.06 -19.24 -2.74
C TYR A 20 -0.22 -20.51 -2.85
N ASP A 21 -0.68 -21.47 -3.65
CA ASP A 21 -0.04 -22.78 -3.77
C ASP A 21 1.33 -22.70 -4.46
N SER A 22 1.49 -21.76 -5.41
CA SER A 22 2.76 -21.58 -6.14
C SER A 22 3.77 -20.69 -5.42
N ARG A 23 3.34 -19.78 -4.55
CA ARG A 23 4.22 -18.74 -3.99
C ARG A 23 3.95 -18.39 -2.52
N LEU A 24 2.70 -18.15 -2.13
CA LEU A 24 2.43 -17.56 -0.80
C LEU A 24 2.60 -18.58 0.33
N VAL A 25 2.39 -19.87 0.09
CA VAL A 25 2.49 -20.93 1.10
C VAL A 25 3.82 -20.91 1.87
N TYR A 26 4.92 -20.53 1.20
CA TYR A 26 6.26 -20.45 1.80
C TYR A 26 6.41 -19.29 2.80
N SER A 27 5.55 -18.27 2.70
CA SER A 27 5.56 -17.11 3.61
C SER A 27 4.74 -17.32 4.89
N VAL A 28 3.92 -18.40 4.96
CA VAL A 28 2.95 -18.62 6.04
C VAL A 28 2.94 -20.08 6.55
N GLN A 29 4.06 -20.78 6.43
CA GLN A 29 4.19 -22.15 6.90
C GLN A 29 3.87 -22.28 8.39
N ARG A 30 3.16 -23.37 8.73
CA ARG A 30 2.74 -23.66 10.09
C ARG A 30 3.54 -24.84 10.63
N PHE A 31 4.23 -24.62 11.72
CA PHE A 31 5.00 -25.65 12.42
C PHE A 31 4.24 -26.25 13.62
N SER A 32 2.91 -26.23 13.59
CA SER A 32 2.05 -26.74 14.68
C SER A 32 1.22 -27.94 14.23
N ASN A 33 0.65 -28.67 15.19
CA ASN A 33 -0.21 -29.83 14.93
C ASN A 33 -1.47 -29.50 14.09
N ASN A 34 -1.84 -28.22 13.98
CA ASN A 34 -2.93 -27.74 13.12
C ASN A 34 -2.36 -27.12 11.82
N CYS A 35 -1.37 -27.78 11.23
CA CYS A 35 -0.72 -27.35 9.99
C CYS A 35 -1.64 -27.46 8.76
N SER A 36 -2.69 -28.30 8.83
CA SER A 36 -3.67 -28.53 7.77
C SER A 36 -5.10 -28.28 8.28
N PRO A 37 -5.52 -27.02 8.44
CA PRO A 37 -6.88 -26.70 8.90
C PRO A 37 -7.92 -27.03 7.82
N LYS A 38 -9.14 -27.40 8.22
CA LYS A 38 -10.27 -27.57 7.28
C LYS A 38 -10.57 -26.28 6.53
N PHE A 39 -10.77 -25.19 7.28
CA PHE A 39 -10.88 -23.85 6.72
C PHE A 39 -9.49 -23.37 6.32
N THR A 40 -9.21 -23.13 5.06
CA THR A 40 -7.86 -22.86 4.53
C THR A 40 -7.47 -21.39 4.64
N ASP A 41 -6.22 -21.07 4.35
CA ASP A 41 -5.76 -19.68 4.32
C ASP A 41 -6.20 -18.96 3.04
N GLN A 42 -6.31 -19.69 1.93
CA GLN A 42 -6.91 -19.22 0.68
C GLN A 42 -8.35 -18.72 0.91
N GLU A 43 -9.15 -19.45 1.70
CA GLU A 43 -10.53 -19.04 2.05
C GLU A 43 -10.54 -17.75 2.89
N ILE A 44 -9.67 -17.63 3.90
CA ILE A 44 -9.55 -16.41 4.71
C ILE A 44 -9.16 -15.22 3.86
N MET A 45 -8.15 -15.37 3.00
CA MET A 45 -7.69 -14.30 2.11
C MET A 45 -8.81 -13.89 1.16
N THR A 46 -9.51 -14.86 0.56
CA THR A 46 -10.63 -14.62 -0.35
C THR A 46 -11.75 -13.85 0.35
N ILE A 47 -12.18 -14.29 1.54
CA ILE A 47 -13.21 -13.60 2.33
C ILE A 47 -12.78 -12.18 2.66
N TYR A 48 -11.54 -11.98 3.12
CA TYR A 48 -11.04 -10.67 3.50
C TYR A 48 -11.01 -9.70 2.31
N LEU A 49 -10.47 -10.15 1.18
CA LEU A 49 -10.38 -9.34 -0.05
C LEU A 49 -11.78 -9.04 -0.60
N TRP A 50 -12.62 -10.07 -0.74
CA TRP A 50 -13.99 -9.93 -1.23
C TRP A 50 -14.79 -8.96 -0.36
N ALA A 51 -14.85 -9.17 0.95
CA ALA A 51 -15.61 -8.32 1.85
C ALA A 51 -15.07 -6.88 1.88
N THR A 52 -13.75 -6.68 1.79
CA THR A 52 -13.15 -5.34 1.66
C THR A 52 -13.66 -4.64 0.41
N LEU A 53 -13.75 -5.35 -0.73
CA LEU A 53 -14.30 -4.82 -1.98
C LEU A 53 -15.81 -4.58 -1.90
N GLN A 54 -16.52 -5.30 -1.02
CA GLN A 54 -17.92 -5.03 -0.62
C GLN A 54 -18.03 -3.96 0.48
N LYS A 55 -17.00 -3.10 0.62
CA LYS A 55 -16.92 -1.96 1.52
C LYS A 55 -16.96 -2.31 3.02
N GLN A 56 -16.59 -3.54 3.38
CA GLN A 56 -16.43 -3.97 4.77
C GLN A 56 -15.00 -3.69 5.24
N TYR A 57 -14.80 -2.53 5.88
CA TYR A 57 -13.44 -2.01 6.11
C TYR A 57 -12.80 -2.42 7.44
N THR A 58 -13.57 -3.00 8.37
CA THR A 58 -13.04 -3.51 9.63
C THR A 58 -13.11 -5.03 9.67
N LYS A 59 -12.18 -5.68 10.39
CA LYS A 59 -12.17 -7.15 10.51
C LYS A 59 -13.45 -7.71 11.12
N LYS A 60 -14.12 -6.95 11.99
CA LYS A 60 -15.41 -7.31 12.56
C LYS A 60 -16.52 -7.29 11.50
N ASP A 61 -16.53 -6.27 10.64
CA ASP A 61 -17.52 -6.15 9.57
C ASP A 61 -17.29 -7.21 8.48
N VAL A 62 -16.03 -7.46 8.12
CA VAL A 62 -15.63 -8.58 7.23
C VAL A 62 -16.16 -9.91 7.76
N TYR A 63 -15.93 -10.22 9.03
CA TYR A 63 -16.39 -11.47 9.63
C TYR A 63 -17.92 -11.57 9.65
N LYS A 64 -18.61 -10.50 10.06
CA LYS A 64 -20.08 -10.46 10.06
C LYS A 64 -20.63 -10.71 8.65
N TYR A 65 -20.08 -10.02 7.66
CA TYR A 65 -20.45 -10.19 6.26
C TYR A 65 -20.22 -11.62 5.77
N ALA A 66 -19.10 -12.23 6.15
CA ALA A 66 -18.79 -13.61 5.78
C ALA A 66 -19.83 -14.59 6.33
N VAL A 67 -20.15 -14.50 7.62
CA VAL A 67 -21.15 -15.37 8.25
C VAL A 67 -22.56 -15.12 7.70
N SER A 68 -22.93 -13.87 7.38
CA SER A 68 -24.28 -13.55 6.91
C SER A 68 -24.49 -13.80 5.41
N HIS A 69 -23.43 -13.76 4.59
CA HIS A 69 -23.58 -13.79 3.13
C HIS A 69 -22.73 -14.84 2.42
N LEU A 70 -21.68 -15.36 3.06
CA LEU A 70 -20.72 -16.25 2.42
C LEU A 70 -20.66 -17.65 3.03
N ILE A 71 -21.42 -17.92 4.10
CA ILE A 71 -21.39 -19.20 4.84
C ILE A 71 -21.75 -20.41 3.96
N GLU A 72 -22.62 -20.23 2.96
CA GLU A 72 -22.96 -21.28 1.99
C GLU A 72 -21.77 -21.72 1.13
N TYR A 73 -20.81 -20.80 0.89
CA TYR A 73 -19.62 -21.06 0.07
C TYR A 73 -18.39 -21.41 0.91
N PHE A 74 -18.38 -21.00 2.18
CA PHE A 74 -17.30 -21.26 3.14
C PHE A 74 -17.92 -21.79 4.45
N PRO A 75 -18.34 -23.07 4.49
CA PRO A 75 -19.13 -23.60 5.61
C PRO A 75 -18.34 -23.73 6.91
N ASP A 76 -17.01 -23.86 6.82
CA ASP A 76 -16.12 -24.08 7.96
C ASP A 76 -15.58 -22.78 8.59
N ILE A 77 -16.22 -21.62 8.35
CA ILE A 77 -15.81 -20.34 8.97
C ILE A 77 -15.75 -20.54 10.50
N PRO A 78 -14.58 -20.35 11.13
CA PRO A 78 -14.41 -20.60 12.55
C PRO A 78 -14.94 -19.42 13.36
N SER A 79 -14.79 -19.46 14.69
CA SER A 79 -15.12 -18.31 15.55
C SER A 79 -14.38 -17.04 15.12
N TYR A 80 -14.96 -15.87 15.44
CA TYR A 80 -14.34 -14.58 15.15
C TYR A 80 -12.90 -14.47 15.68
N GLN A 81 -12.62 -14.98 16.88
CA GLN A 81 -11.26 -14.93 17.42
C GLN A 81 -10.30 -15.76 16.57
N ALA A 82 -10.68 -16.98 16.19
CA ALA A 82 -9.87 -17.86 15.36
C ALA A 82 -9.66 -17.28 13.95
N PHE A 83 -10.72 -16.77 13.32
CA PHE A 83 -10.65 -16.09 12.03
C PHE A 83 -9.69 -14.90 12.07
N ASN A 84 -9.85 -14.00 13.04
CA ASN A 84 -9.03 -12.79 13.15
C ASN A 84 -7.56 -13.12 13.46
N ASN A 85 -7.30 -14.11 14.34
CA ASN A 85 -5.94 -14.55 14.65
C ASN A 85 -5.24 -15.09 13.40
N ARG A 86 -5.92 -15.95 12.64
CA ARG A 86 -5.38 -16.50 11.39
C ARG A 86 -5.18 -15.44 10.33
N LEU A 87 -6.17 -14.58 10.11
CA LEU A 87 -6.07 -13.44 9.19
C LEU A 87 -4.85 -12.56 9.52
N ASN A 88 -4.60 -12.29 10.80
CA ASN A 88 -3.43 -11.53 11.22
C ASN A 88 -2.10 -12.23 10.89
N ASN A 89 -2.05 -13.55 10.86
CA ASN A 89 -0.84 -14.30 10.52
C ASN A 89 -0.58 -14.35 9.00
N LEU A 90 -1.52 -13.89 8.17
CA LEU A 90 -1.38 -13.85 6.71
C LEU A 90 -0.82 -12.54 6.18
N HIS A 91 -0.25 -11.68 7.04
CA HIS A 91 0.27 -10.38 6.61
C HIS A 91 1.39 -10.48 5.57
N GLU A 92 2.30 -11.46 5.68
CA GLU A 92 3.35 -11.68 4.68
C GLU A 92 2.77 -12.23 3.37
N ALA A 93 1.79 -13.13 3.42
CA ALA A 93 1.10 -13.60 2.23
C ALA A 93 0.40 -12.45 1.47
N PHE A 94 -0.21 -11.50 2.18
CA PHE A 94 -0.76 -10.30 1.53
C PHE A 94 0.32 -9.39 0.96
N LYS A 95 1.47 -9.25 1.62
CA LYS A 95 2.59 -8.46 1.12
C LYS A 95 3.13 -9.06 -0.18
N GLU A 96 3.36 -10.37 -0.21
CA GLU A 96 3.80 -11.09 -1.41
C GLU A 96 2.75 -11.04 -2.53
N LEU A 97 1.46 -11.20 -2.21
CA LEU A 97 0.39 -11.08 -3.20
C LEU A 97 0.30 -9.66 -3.78
N THR A 98 0.51 -8.63 -2.95
CA THR A 98 0.63 -7.23 -3.42
C THR A 98 1.78 -7.10 -4.42
N TYR A 99 2.95 -7.67 -4.10
CA TYR A 99 4.12 -7.66 -4.98
C TYR A 99 3.85 -8.38 -6.31
N VAL A 100 3.18 -9.54 -6.30
CA VAL A 100 2.78 -10.23 -7.54
C VAL A 100 1.91 -9.29 -8.38
N LEU A 101 0.90 -8.66 -7.78
CA LEU A 101 -0.01 -7.77 -8.49
C LEU A 101 0.69 -6.53 -9.08
N THR A 102 1.65 -5.93 -8.37
CA THR A 102 2.43 -4.80 -8.89
C THR A 102 3.36 -5.23 -10.03
N SER A 103 4.00 -6.40 -9.91
CA SER A 103 4.92 -6.92 -10.93
C SER A 103 4.26 -7.26 -12.27
N LEU A 104 2.98 -7.69 -12.26
CA LEU A 104 2.20 -7.93 -13.47
C LEU A 104 2.13 -6.69 -14.37
N PHE A 105 2.06 -5.50 -13.77
CA PHE A 105 2.05 -4.26 -14.53
C PHE A 105 3.42 -3.89 -15.07
N THR A 106 4.49 -4.06 -14.28
CA THR A 106 5.87 -3.86 -14.75
C THR A 106 6.15 -4.66 -16.01
N SER A 107 5.67 -5.91 -16.09
CA SER A 107 5.83 -6.75 -17.28
C SER A 107 5.05 -6.25 -18.51
N LYS A 108 3.88 -5.62 -18.32
CA LYS A 108 3.02 -5.12 -19.42
C LYS A 108 3.46 -3.77 -19.96
N PHE A 109 4.23 -3.01 -19.18
CA PHE A 109 4.58 -1.62 -19.46
C PHE A 109 6.07 -1.33 -19.22
N SER A 110 6.93 -2.31 -19.51
CA SER A 110 8.37 -2.33 -19.22
C SER A 110 9.20 -1.22 -19.88
N THR A 111 8.57 -0.30 -20.60
CA THR A 111 9.20 0.85 -21.27
C THR A 111 9.15 2.13 -20.44
N PHE A 112 8.46 2.14 -19.29
CA PHE A 112 8.39 3.35 -18.45
C PHE A 112 9.69 3.55 -17.66
N THR A 113 10.43 4.59 -18.01
CA THR A 113 11.64 5.04 -17.30
C THR A 113 11.33 6.16 -16.30
N GLU A 114 10.06 6.50 -16.09
CA GLU A 114 9.64 7.65 -15.28
C GLU A 114 8.80 7.22 -14.09
N ASN A 115 9.22 7.64 -12.90
CA ASN A 115 8.57 7.34 -11.63
C ASN A 115 8.15 8.60 -10.89
N ILE A 116 7.10 8.49 -10.09
CA ILE A 116 6.70 9.48 -9.10
C ILE A 116 6.82 8.83 -7.72
N VAL A 117 7.33 9.56 -6.75
CA VAL A 117 7.39 9.13 -5.35
C VAL A 117 6.63 10.09 -4.46
N ASP A 118 5.87 9.54 -3.53
CA ASP A 118 5.25 10.30 -2.45
C ASP A 118 4.89 9.34 -1.30
N SER A 119 4.54 9.92 -0.14
CA SER A 119 4.13 9.16 1.03
C SER A 119 2.79 9.63 1.57
N PHE A 120 2.07 8.73 2.27
CA PHE A 120 0.86 9.12 2.98
C PHE A 120 0.73 8.38 4.32
N PRO A 121 0.07 9.03 5.31
CA PRO A 121 0.03 8.50 6.66
C PRO A 121 -1.03 7.40 6.81
N ILE A 122 -0.72 6.37 7.59
CA ILE A 122 -1.68 5.36 8.07
C ILE A 122 -1.87 5.59 9.57
N ALA A 123 -2.98 6.22 9.92
CA ALA A 123 -3.25 6.70 11.27
C ALA A 123 -4.00 5.66 12.12
N LEU A 124 -3.38 5.23 13.22
CA LEU A 124 -4.02 4.44 14.27
C LEU A 124 -4.74 5.35 15.29
N ALA A 125 -4.23 6.56 15.50
CA ALA A 125 -4.90 7.60 16.26
C ALA A 125 -4.54 8.97 15.70
N LYS A 126 -5.47 9.93 15.80
CA LYS A 126 -5.29 11.31 15.35
C LYS A 126 -5.40 12.30 16.51
N ASP A 127 -4.77 13.45 16.36
CA ASP A 127 -4.85 14.63 17.22
C ASP A 127 -4.59 14.29 18.68
N ARG A 128 -5.45 14.73 19.60
CA ARG A 128 -5.31 14.47 21.05
C ARG A 128 -5.15 12.98 21.39
N ARG A 129 -5.68 12.06 20.57
CA ARG A 129 -5.54 10.61 20.80
C ARG A 129 -4.17 10.07 20.37
N SER A 130 -3.48 10.74 19.44
CA SER A 130 -2.15 10.34 18.98
C SER A 130 -1.12 10.32 20.12
N TYR A 131 -1.25 11.22 21.09
CA TYR A 131 -0.35 11.29 22.26
C TYR A 131 -0.36 10.04 23.14
N LYS A 132 -1.45 9.24 23.10
CA LYS A 132 -1.63 8.01 23.89
C LYS A 132 -1.39 6.73 23.08
N GLY A 133 -0.93 6.85 21.84
CA GLY A 133 -0.67 5.71 20.96
C GLY A 133 0.41 4.77 21.51
N LYS A 134 0.14 3.47 21.48
CA LYS A 134 1.06 2.43 22.00
C LYS A 134 0.99 1.09 21.25
N VAL A 135 0.24 1.05 20.14
CA VAL A 135 0.03 -0.19 19.37
C VAL A 135 1.13 -0.29 18.32
N ALA A 136 1.77 -1.47 18.20
CA ALA A 136 2.77 -1.75 17.18
C ALA A 136 3.97 -0.77 17.20
N ARG A 137 4.54 -0.52 18.38
CA ARG A 137 5.64 0.45 18.58
C ARG A 137 6.89 0.15 17.74
N GLU A 138 7.02 -1.09 17.28
CA GLU A 138 8.06 -1.56 16.38
C GLU A 138 8.04 -0.86 15.02
N ILE A 139 6.88 -0.36 14.58
CA ILE A 139 6.72 0.33 13.28
C ILE A 139 5.82 1.57 13.36
N CYS A 140 5.25 1.88 14.54
CA CYS A 140 4.32 2.99 14.72
C CYS A 140 4.79 3.97 15.79
N ASN A 141 4.90 5.23 15.39
CA ASN A 141 5.23 6.34 16.26
C ASN A 141 4.47 7.61 15.85
N LYS A 142 4.89 8.78 16.36
CA LYS A 142 4.21 10.05 16.07
C LYS A 142 4.71 10.66 14.77
N GLY A 143 3.78 11.18 13.97
CA GLY A 143 4.07 12.01 12.81
C GLY A 143 3.08 13.15 12.67
N TYR A 144 3.34 14.00 11.68
CA TYR A 144 2.46 15.10 11.29
C TYR A 144 2.23 15.03 9.78
N CYS A 145 0.97 15.18 9.36
CA CYS A 145 0.59 15.24 7.96
C CYS A 145 0.30 16.69 7.61
N ALA A 146 1.25 17.37 6.98
CA ALA A 146 1.13 18.79 6.64
C ALA A 146 -0.03 19.06 5.68
N THR A 147 -0.19 18.24 4.65
CA THR A 147 -1.25 18.38 3.63
C THR A 147 -2.67 18.35 4.21
N LYS A 148 -2.87 17.59 5.29
CA LYS A 148 -4.19 17.43 5.93
C LYS A 148 -4.26 18.05 7.34
N ASP A 149 -3.21 18.77 7.73
CA ASP A 149 -3.04 19.45 9.01
C ASP A 149 -3.47 18.62 10.24
N PHE A 150 -2.87 17.44 10.46
CA PHE A 150 -3.13 16.67 11.68
C PHE A 150 -1.92 15.89 12.19
N HIS A 151 -1.81 15.81 13.52
CA HIS A 151 -0.89 14.90 14.20
C HIS A 151 -1.47 13.49 14.25
N TYR A 152 -0.63 12.49 14.09
CA TYR A 152 -1.06 11.10 14.16
C TYR A 152 -0.06 10.21 14.84
N TYR A 153 -0.58 9.12 15.41
CA TYR A 153 0.20 7.97 15.81
C TYR A 153 -0.07 6.85 14.82
N GLY A 154 0.98 6.32 14.21
CA GLY A 154 0.89 5.25 13.23
C GLY A 154 2.16 5.11 12.41
N CYS A 155 2.01 4.65 11.18
CA CYS A 155 3.10 4.42 10.23
C CYS A 155 2.86 5.23 8.96
N LYS A 156 3.85 5.24 8.08
CA LYS A 156 3.84 5.97 6.82
C LYS A 156 4.08 5.01 5.67
N LEU A 157 3.21 5.07 4.66
CA LEU A 157 3.35 4.28 3.43
C LEU A 157 3.96 5.16 2.34
N HIS A 158 5.13 4.77 1.87
CA HIS A 158 5.83 5.38 0.73
C HIS A 158 5.51 4.58 -0.52
N VAL A 159 5.12 5.27 -1.59
CA VAL A 159 4.78 4.63 -2.86
C VAL A 159 5.65 5.23 -3.95
N ILE A 160 6.34 4.37 -4.68
CA ILE A 160 6.98 4.72 -5.95
C ILE A 160 6.09 4.13 -7.04
N ALA A 161 5.59 4.98 -7.92
CA ALA A 161 4.66 4.59 -8.97
C ALA A 161 5.20 4.98 -10.34
N ASN A 162 4.95 4.15 -11.35
CA ASN A 162 5.25 4.46 -12.74
C ASN A 162 4.33 5.57 -13.24
N VAL A 163 4.92 6.59 -13.88
CA VAL A 163 4.17 7.66 -14.55
C VAL A 163 3.33 7.03 -15.65
N ARG A 164 2.06 7.41 -15.71
CA ARG A 164 1.19 7.10 -16.83
C ARG A 164 0.68 8.40 -17.43
N PRO A 165 0.89 8.65 -18.72
CA PRO A 165 0.30 9.81 -19.37
C PRO A 165 -1.21 9.84 -19.11
N THR A 166 -1.70 11.02 -18.72
CA THR A 166 -3.12 11.37 -18.55
C THR A 166 -3.95 10.48 -17.60
N THR A 167 -3.34 9.58 -16.82
CA THR A 167 -4.04 8.63 -15.95
C THR A 167 -3.33 8.44 -14.61
N THR A 168 -4.01 7.81 -13.64
CA THR A 168 -3.45 7.53 -12.31
C THR A 168 -2.19 6.68 -12.42
N PRO A 169 -1.07 7.06 -11.77
CA PRO A 169 0.18 6.34 -11.86
C PRO A 169 0.04 4.95 -11.23
N TYR A 170 0.87 4.01 -11.69
CA TYR A 170 0.74 2.63 -11.26
C TYR A 170 1.77 2.27 -10.20
N PRO A 171 1.37 1.81 -8.99
CA PRO A 171 2.32 1.45 -7.93
C PRO A 171 3.31 0.37 -8.37
N GLU A 172 4.60 0.63 -8.18
CA GLU A 172 5.67 -0.34 -8.39
C GLU A 172 6.24 -0.82 -7.05
N TYR A 173 6.57 0.14 -6.17
CA TYR A 173 7.04 -0.12 -4.81
C TYR A 173 6.09 0.47 -3.78
N ALA A 174 5.96 -0.25 -2.66
CA ALA A 174 5.24 0.20 -1.48
C ALA A 174 6.09 -0.15 -0.26
N LEU A 175 6.45 0.85 0.56
CA LEU A 175 7.30 0.67 1.73
C LEU A 175 6.65 1.25 2.97
N LEU A 176 6.78 0.53 4.08
CA LEU A 176 6.23 0.95 5.36
C LEU A 176 7.36 1.37 6.29
N THR A 177 7.27 2.58 6.84
CA THR A 177 8.19 3.06 7.87
C THR A 177 7.42 3.59 9.07
N GLU A 178 8.14 3.82 10.16
CA GLU A 178 7.66 4.69 11.23
C GLU A 178 7.29 6.08 10.69
N ALA A 179 6.36 6.76 11.37
CA ALA A 179 5.86 8.06 10.94
C ALA A 179 6.89 9.19 11.04
N SER A 180 7.89 9.07 11.93
CA SER A 180 8.98 10.03 12.08
C SER A 180 10.09 9.90 11.03
N VAL A 181 10.12 8.79 10.28
CA VAL A 181 11.16 8.57 9.26
C VAL A 181 10.98 9.58 8.14
N HIS A 182 12.09 10.23 7.78
CA HIS A 182 12.14 11.19 6.69
C HIS A 182 11.90 10.49 5.36
N ASP A 183 11.11 11.10 4.48
CA ASP A 183 10.62 10.45 3.27
C ASP A 183 11.74 9.97 2.33
N LEU A 184 12.80 10.76 2.21
CA LEU A 184 13.98 10.39 1.44
C LEU A 184 14.66 9.11 1.95
N GLU A 185 14.76 8.94 3.26
CA GLU A 185 15.51 7.82 3.85
C GLU A 185 14.81 6.49 3.60
N ALA A 186 13.48 6.51 3.56
CA ALA A 186 12.67 5.33 3.27
C ALA A 186 12.88 4.75 1.87
N VAL A 187 13.35 5.55 0.91
CA VAL A 187 13.50 5.17 -0.50
C VAL A 187 14.94 5.27 -1.01
N ARG A 188 15.88 5.69 -0.15
CA ARG A 188 17.29 5.95 -0.49
C ARG A 188 17.94 4.77 -1.20
N GLU A 189 17.84 3.58 -0.62
CA GLU A 189 18.44 2.36 -1.21
C GLU A 189 17.80 1.98 -2.55
N ILE A 190 16.48 2.20 -2.70
CA ILE A 190 15.81 1.91 -3.97
C ILE A 190 16.32 2.85 -5.06
N PHE A 191 16.47 4.14 -4.77
CA PHE A 191 16.96 5.11 -5.76
C PHE A 191 18.41 4.84 -6.17
N LEU A 192 19.24 4.34 -5.26
CA LEU A 192 20.61 3.93 -5.58
C LEU A 192 20.65 2.69 -6.48
N ASN A 193 19.67 1.80 -6.37
CA ASN A 193 19.59 0.58 -7.19
C ASN A 193 18.79 0.77 -8.49
N PHE A 194 18.24 1.96 -8.75
CA PHE A 194 17.57 2.25 -10.01
C PHE A 194 18.58 2.49 -11.12
N GLU A 195 18.30 1.92 -12.29
CA GLU A 195 19.07 2.12 -13.50
C GLU A 195 18.26 2.91 -14.54
N ASN A 196 18.85 3.97 -15.09
CA ASN A 196 18.31 4.75 -16.21
C ASN A 196 16.89 5.30 -15.99
N ARG A 197 16.57 5.75 -14.76
CA ARG A 197 15.23 6.24 -14.41
C ARG A 197 15.18 7.76 -14.20
N LYS A 198 14.03 8.38 -14.42
CA LYS A 198 13.72 9.73 -13.96
C LYS A 198 12.69 9.65 -12.84
N VAL A 199 13.01 10.21 -11.68
CA VAL A 199 12.14 10.18 -10.50
C VAL A 199 11.67 11.58 -10.17
N TYR A 200 10.36 11.83 -10.23
CA TYR A 200 9.71 13.08 -9.83
C TYR A 200 9.27 12.99 -8.37
N ALA A 201 9.80 13.88 -7.53
CA ALA A 201 9.62 13.82 -6.09
C ALA A 201 9.32 15.20 -5.48
N ASP A 202 8.74 15.22 -4.28
CA ASP A 202 8.60 16.47 -3.51
C ASP A 202 9.97 16.99 -3.03
N ARG A 203 10.03 18.25 -2.60
CA ARG A 203 11.23 18.90 -2.05
C ARG A 203 11.83 18.16 -0.86
N ALA A 204 11.03 17.41 -0.11
CA ALA A 204 11.52 16.56 0.97
C ALA A 204 12.49 15.46 0.49
N TYR A 205 12.54 15.16 -0.81
CA TYR A 205 13.45 14.17 -1.38
C TYR A 205 14.74 14.78 -1.98
N SER A 206 14.97 16.07 -1.78
CA SER A 206 16.13 16.78 -2.32
C SER A 206 17.39 16.52 -1.48
N ASP A 207 18.36 15.80 -2.05
CA ASP A 207 19.69 15.55 -1.46
C ASP A 207 20.74 15.46 -2.56
N SER A 208 21.74 16.35 -2.53
CA SER A 208 22.74 16.47 -3.61
C SER A 208 23.67 15.25 -3.69
N ASN A 209 23.98 14.63 -2.55
CA ASN A 209 24.81 13.44 -2.51
C ASN A 209 24.08 12.25 -3.15
N LEU A 210 22.83 11.98 -2.72
CA LEU A 210 22.00 10.94 -3.33
C LEU A 210 21.79 11.17 -4.83
N GLN A 211 21.53 12.40 -5.26
CA GLN A 211 21.38 12.73 -6.68
C GLN A 211 22.65 12.40 -7.48
N SER A 212 23.83 12.70 -6.93
CA SER A 212 25.11 12.41 -7.58
C SER A 212 25.35 10.90 -7.70
N LEU A 213 25.05 10.14 -6.63
CA LEU A 213 25.19 8.68 -6.61
C LEU A 213 24.19 7.99 -7.54
N ALA A 214 22.93 8.39 -7.53
CA ALA A 214 21.89 7.83 -8.42
C ALA A 214 22.20 8.12 -9.90
N ASN A 215 22.79 9.29 -10.19
CA ASN A 215 23.16 9.66 -11.55
C ASN A 215 24.29 8.78 -12.12
N ALA A 216 25.11 8.15 -11.28
CA ALA A 216 26.10 7.17 -11.72
C ALA A 216 25.45 5.95 -12.41
N ASN A 217 24.20 5.62 -12.03
CA ASN A 217 23.40 4.55 -12.63
C ASN A 217 22.41 5.09 -13.69
N GLY A 218 22.59 6.33 -14.15
CA GLY A 218 21.69 6.98 -15.10
C GLY A 218 20.35 7.41 -14.49
N THR A 219 20.21 7.38 -13.16
CA THR A 219 18.98 7.77 -12.47
C THR A 219 19.00 9.25 -12.06
N VAL A 220 18.01 10.01 -12.53
CA VAL A 220 17.88 11.45 -12.27
C VAL A 220 16.69 11.71 -11.35
N ILE A 221 16.95 12.27 -10.16
CA ILE A 221 15.91 12.65 -9.20
C ILE A 221 15.60 14.15 -9.34
N LEU A 222 14.36 14.46 -9.73
CA LEU A 222 13.86 15.80 -10.00
C LEU A 222 12.93 16.26 -8.87
N THR A 223 13.32 17.32 -8.17
CA THR A 223 12.53 17.97 -7.12
C THR A 223 12.30 19.45 -7.47
N PRO A 224 11.16 20.06 -7.08
CA PRO A 224 10.97 21.50 -7.23
C PRO A 224 12.09 22.31 -6.55
N TYR A 225 12.42 23.47 -7.11
CA TYR A 225 13.48 24.33 -6.56
C TYR A 225 13.17 24.72 -5.10
N LYS A 226 14.22 24.67 -4.27
CA LYS A 226 14.19 25.12 -2.87
C LYS A 226 14.86 26.49 -2.79
N ARG A 227 14.05 27.53 -2.59
CA ARG A 227 14.54 28.91 -2.41
C ARG A 227 15.58 28.97 -1.29
N LYS A 228 16.68 29.67 -1.53
CA LYS A 228 17.66 29.97 -0.48
C LYS A 228 17.14 31.10 0.40
N ARG A 229 17.50 31.08 1.69
CA ARG A 229 17.10 32.14 2.63
C ARG A 229 17.69 33.47 2.15
N GLY A 230 16.84 34.47 1.89
CA GLY A 230 17.24 35.80 1.41
C GLY A 230 17.27 35.97 -0.11
N GLU A 231 16.96 34.92 -0.88
CA GLU A 231 16.87 35.00 -2.35
C GLU A 231 15.59 35.72 -2.78
N LYS A 232 15.75 36.89 -3.43
CA LYS A 232 14.63 37.77 -3.83
C LYS A 232 14.09 37.48 -5.23
N MET A 233 14.95 37.04 -6.14
CA MET A 233 14.61 36.77 -7.54
C MET A 233 14.89 35.31 -7.86
N ILE A 234 13.97 34.68 -8.57
CA ILE A 234 14.11 33.31 -9.07
C ILE A 234 14.06 33.38 -10.58
N ASP A 235 14.97 32.65 -11.20
CA ASP A 235 15.00 32.54 -12.64
C ASP A 235 13.71 31.94 -13.20
N SER A 236 13.20 32.51 -14.29
CA SER A 236 11.95 32.10 -14.92
C SER A 236 11.99 30.63 -15.37
N ALA A 237 13.14 30.15 -15.84
CA ALA A 237 13.28 28.75 -16.25
C ALA A 237 13.21 27.79 -15.04
N GLN A 238 13.79 28.16 -13.89
CA GLN A 238 13.65 27.40 -12.64
C GLN A 238 12.21 27.34 -12.12
N LEU A 239 11.44 28.42 -12.30
CA LEU A 239 10.04 28.43 -11.92
C LEU A 239 9.21 27.51 -12.83
N LEU A 240 9.47 27.55 -14.15
CA LEU A 240 8.83 26.69 -15.14
C LEU A 240 9.14 25.20 -14.87
N SER A 241 10.41 24.85 -14.60
CA SER A 241 10.79 23.47 -14.29
C SER A 241 10.14 22.97 -12.99
N SER A 242 10.13 23.79 -11.94
CA SER A 242 9.46 23.46 -10.67
C SER A 242 7.95 23.25 -10.83
N THR A 243 7.32 24.03 -11.71
CA THR A 243 5.91 23.90 -12.05
C THR A 243 5.65 22.62 -12.84
N ALA A 244 6.52 22.29 -13.80
CA ALA A 244 6.42 21.04 -14.55
C ALA A 244 6.57 19.81 -13.66
N ILE A 245 7.57 19.79 -12.77
CA ILE A 245 7.78 18.70 -11.80
C ILE A 245 6.54 18.51 -10.91
N SER A 246 6.00 19.61 -10.36
CA SER A 246 4.79 19.56 -9.53
C SER A 246 3.58 19.00 -10.29
N ARG A 247 3.40 19.39 -11.56
CA ARG A 247 2.31 18.88 -12.43
C ARG A 247 2.45 17.39 -12.72
N ILE A 248 3.66 16.91 -12.99
CA ILE A 248 3.93 15.49 -13.21
C ILE A 248 3.69 14.68 -11.93
N ARG A 249 3.99 15.24 -10.74
CA ARG A 249 3.77 14.58 -9.45
C ARG A 249 2.28 14.49 -9.07
N GLN A 250 1.48 15.51 -9.37
CA GLN A 250 0.07 15.66 -8.94
C GLN A 250 -0.79 14.37 -9.05
N PRO A 251 -0.68 13.53 -10.09
CA PRO A 251 -1.45 12.28 -10.19
C PRO A 251 -1.26 11.30 -9.02
N ILE A 252 -0.15 11.35 -8.27
CA ILE A 252 0.05 10.47 -7.10
C ILE A 252 -0.92 10.81 -5.96
N GLU A 253 -1.34 12.08 -5.84
CA GLU A 253 -2.36 12.49 -4.87
C GLU A 253 -3.72 11.88 -5.23
N SER A 254 -4.03 11.77 -6.53
CA SER A 254 -5.21 11.06 -7.02
C SER A 254 -5.14 9.56 -6.70
N LEU A 255 -3.97 8.93 -6.86
CA LEU A 255 -3.76 7.53 -6.48
C LEU A 255 -4.05 7.31 -4.99
N PHE A 256 -3.51 8.16 -4.10
CA PHE A 256 -3.76 8.05 -2.66
C PHE A 256 -5.22 8.26 -2.29
N ASN A 257 -5.90 9.21 -2.94
CA ASN A 257 -7.34 9.41 -2.76
C ASN A 257 -8.13 8.17 -3.20
N GLN A 258 -7.83 7.58 -4.37
CA GLN A 258 -8.50 6.36 -4.82
C GLN A 258 -8.27 5.18 -3.87
N ILE A 259 -7.05 5.02 -3.36
CA ILE A 259 -6.74 3.98 -2.36
C ILE A 259 -7.61 4.19 -1.11
N ASP A 260 -7.66 5.40 -0.55
CA ASP A 260 -8.43 5.63 0.67
C ASP A 260 -9.95 5.60 0.45
N GLU A 261 -10.43 6.00 -0.73
CA GLU A 261 -11.85 5.90 -1.09
C GLU A 261 -12.29 4.44 -1.23
N LYS A 262 -11.51 3.62 -1.94
CA LYS A 262 -11.87 2.24 -2.26
C LYS A 262 -11.67 1.27 -1.09
N VAL A 263 -10.61 1.44 -0.30
CA VAL A 263 -10.26 0.45 0.74
C VAL A 263 -10.09 1.04 2.14
N LYS A 264 -10.18 2.37 2.32
CA LYS A 264 -10.02 3.04 3.63
C LYS A 264 -8.70 2.68 4.32
N LEU A 265 -7.60 2.74 3.58
CA LEU A 265 -6.28 2.36 4.07
C LEU A 265 -5.75 3.36 5.11
N GLN A 266 -6.01 4.67 4.97
CA GLN A 266 -5.47 5.70 5.85
C GLN A 266 -5.95 5.58 7.31
N ASN A 267 -7.16 5.05 7.55
CA ASN A 267 -7.73 4.92 8.90
C ASN A 267 -7.57 3.50 9.45
N ALA A 268 -6.55 3.32 10.31
CA ALA A 268 -6.27 2.06 11.01
C ALA A 268 -6.71 2.09 12.49
N SER A 269 -7.65 2.96 12.88
CA SER A 269 -8.01 3.21 14.29
C SER A 269 -8.62 2.03 15.05
N LYS A 270 -8.98 0.94 14.37
CA LYS A 270 -9.50 -0.30 14.97
C LYS A 270 -8.45 -1.39 15.12
N VAL A 271 -7.22 -1.16 14.65
CA VAL A 271 -6.12 -2.13 14.75
C VAL A 271 -5.48 -2.12 16.14
N ARG A 272 -5.07 -3.30 16.64
CA ARG A 272 -4.62 -3.49 18.03
C ARG A 272 -3.31 -4.27 18.19
N SER A 273 -2.63 -4.66 17.11
CA SER A 273 -1.36 -5.40 17.16
C SER A 273 -0.51 -5.11 15.91
N LEU A 274 0.80 -5.41 15.98
CA LEU A 274 1.74 -5.28 14.85
C LEU A 274 1.26 -6.05 13.62
N LYS A 275 1.03 -7.36 13.77
CA LYS A 275 0.46 -8.21 12.72
C LYS A 275 -0.86 -7.65 12.17
N GLY A 276 -1.66 -7.07 13.05
CA GLY A 276 -2.91 -6.41 12.68
C GLY A 276 -2.70 -5.19 11.79
N VAL A 277 -1.64 -4.40 12.02
CA VAL A 277 -1.25 -3.23 11.21
C VAL A 277 -0.79 -3.73 9.85
N LEU A 278 0.15 -4.67 9.82
CA LEU A 278 0.67 -5.23 8.57
C LEU A 278 -0.44 -5.82 7.70
N THR A 279 -1.37 -6.58 8.29
CA THR A 279 -2.55 -7.10 7.57
C THR A 279 -3.46 -5.99 7.05
N HIS A 280 -3.69 -4.93 7.85
CA HIS A 280 -4.49 -3.78 7.42
C HIS A 280 -3.84 -3.08 6.22
N VAL A 281 -2.51 -2.92 6.23
CA VAL A 281 -1.77 -2.29 5.14
C VAL A 281 -1.78 -3.16 3.89
N TRP A 282 -1.17 -4.34 3.97
CA TRP A 282 -0.96 -5.18 2.81
C TRP A 282 -2.24 -5.80 2.29
N GLY A 283 -3.16 -6.20 3.17
CA GLY A 283 -4.44 -6.77 2.75
C GLY A 283 -5.32 -5.76 2.02
N LYS A 284 -5.39 -4.51 2.50
CA LYS A 284 -6.15 -3.46 1.80
C LYS A 284 -5.47 -3.00 0.52
N LEU A 285 -4.14 -2.91 0.51
CA LEU A 285 -3.40 -2.59 -0.71
C LEU A 285 -3.58 -3.70 -1.76
N THR A 286 -3.56 -4.97 -1.36
CA THR A 286 -3.90 -6.11 -2.23
C THR A 286 -5.31 -5.96 -2.82
N ALA A 287 -6.31 -5.68 -1.98
CA ALA A 287 -7.68 -5.48 -2.45
C ALA A 287 -7.79 -4.34 -3.46
N PHE A 288 -7.11 -3.21 -3.21
CA PHE A 288 -7.03 -2.12 -4.17
C PHE A 288 -6.38 -2.56 -5.49
N MET A 289 -5.24 -3.24 -5.42
CA MET A 289 -4.46 -3.68 -6.59
C MET A 289 -5.22 -4.71 -7.44
N LEU A 290 -6.05 -5.58 -6.86
CA LEU A 290 -6.87 -6.53 -7.60
C LEU A 290 -7.81 -5.84 -8.59
N VAL A 291 -8.46 -4.76 -8.15
CA VAL A 291 -9.35 -3.96 -9.01
C VAL A 291 -8.55 -3.04 -9.92
N PHE A 292 -7.48 -2.43 -9.41
CA PHE A 292 -6.69 -1.46 -10.15
C PHE A 292 -5.87 -2.07 -11.31
N SER A 293 -5.42 -3.32 -11.15
CA SER A 293 -4.71 -4.08 -12.19
C SER A 293 -5.60 -4.67 -13.29
N ASN A 294 -6.93 -4.51 -13.18
CA ASN A 294 -7.94 -5.19 -13.99
C ASN A 294 -7.84 -6.74 -13.94
N VAL A 295 -7.12 -7.30 -12.95
CA VAL A 295 -7.14 -8.74 -12.67
C VAL A 295 -8.52 -9.16 -12.20
N PHE A 296 -9.21 -8.27 -11.47
CA PHE A 296 -10.52 -8.55 -10.93
C PHE A 296 -11.47 -7.36 -11.15
N VAL A 297 -12.49 -7.56 -11.99
CA VAL A 297 -13.53 -6.55 -12.25
C VAL A 297 -14.82 -6.98 -11.56
N ILE A 298 -15.35 -6.12 -10.67
CA ILE A 298 -16.60 -6.34 -9.92
C ILE A 298 -17.79 -5.78 -10.70
#